data_AF-A0A821CY79-F1
#
_entry.id   AF-A0A821CY79-F1
#
_cell.length_a   1.000
_cell.length_b   1.000
_cell.length_c   1.000
_cell.angle_alpha   90.00
_cell.angle_beta   90.00
_cell.angle_gamma   90.00
#
_symmetry.space_group_name_H-M   'P 1'
#
loop_
_entity.id
_entity.type
_entity.pdbx_description
1 polymer ?
#
loop_
_entity_poly.entity_id
_entity_poly.type
_entity_poly.pdbx_seq_one_letter_code
_entity_poly.pdbx_strand_id
1 'polypeptide(L)'
;MAEKVLDLFDEMKIEPNKFNLSTLFNACAVLNNNRAMKTGKKLLDEMPENYRNNNITSTSAIHMLMKFGDVETAQRIFRSIK
;
A
#
# COMPACT_ATOMS: atom_id res chain seq x y z
N MET A 1 10.57 10.00 9.18
CA MET A 1 10.90 8.61 8.80
C MET A 1 10.06 8.13 7.63
N ALA A 2 8.73 8.31 7.64
CA ALA A 2 7.85 7.86 6.56
C ALA A 2 8.06 8.59 5.21
N GLU A 3 8.36 9.89 5.16
CA GLU A 3 8.66 10.59 3.88
C GLU A 3 9.86 9.96 3.16
N LYS A 4 10.93 9.64 3.91
CA LYS A 4 12.12 8.98 3.38
C LYS A 4 11.82 7.62 2.74
N VAL A 5 10.74 6.94 3.14
CA VAL A 5 10.30 5.69 2.50
C VAL A 5 9.83 5.94 1.08
N LEU A 6 9.08 7.03 0.85
CA LEU A 6 8.62 7.40 -0.49
C LEU A 6 9.78 7.88 -1.36
N ASP A 7 10.71 8.64 -0.80
CA ASP A 7 11.88 9.11 -1.56
C ASP A 7 12.75 7.92 -2.01
N LEU A 8 13.02 6.96 -1.12
CA LEU A 8 13.76 5.75 -1.48
C LEU A 8 13.00 4.84 -2.45
N PHE A 9 11.67 4.87 -2.42
CA PHE A 9 10.84 4.16 -3.39
C PHE A 9 10.95 4.76 -4.78
N ASP A 10 10.98 6.08 -4.90
CA ASP A 10 11.15 6.78 -6.18
C ASP A 10 12.53 6.48 -6.83
N GLU A 11 13.55 6.18 -6.01
CA GLU A 11 14.88 5.77 -6.46
C GLU A 11 15.00 4.27 -6.80
N MET A 12 13.98 3.47 -6.47
CA MET A 12 14.04 2.02 -6.58
C MET A 12 13.96 1.58 -8.05
N LYS A 13 14.99 0.86 -8.52
CA LYS A 13 15.09 0.38 -9.93
C LYS A 13 14.50 -1.01 -10.17
N ILE A 14 13.96 -1.63 -9.12
CA ILE A 14 13.44 -2.99 -9.15
C ILE A 14 12.03 -2.98 -8.55
N GLU A 15 11.23 -3.98 -8.91
CA GLU A 15 9.87 -4.12 -8.39
C GLU A 15 9.87 -4.40 -6.88
N PRO A 16 8.99 -3.75 -6.09
CA PRO A 16 8.80 -4.04 -4.68
C PRO A 16 8.39 -5.48 -4.42
N ASN A 17 9.08 -6.12 -3.48
CA ASN A 17 8.61 -7.38 -2.91
C ASN A 17 7.47 -7.12 -1.88
N LYS A 18 6.84 -8.20 -1.40
CA LYS A 18 5.74 -8.13 -0.41
C LYS A 18 6.06 -7.34 0.87
N PHE A 19 7.30 -7.40 1.36
CA PHE A 19 7.72 -6.68 2.57
C PHE A 19 7.88 -5.19 2.30
N ASN A 20 8.43 -4.84 1.13
CA ASN A 20 8.53 -3.45 0.68
C ASN A 20 7.14 -2.85 0.51
N LEU A 21 6.21 -3.56 -0.15
CA LEU A 21 4.82 -3.12 -0.30
C LEU A 21 4.15 -2.86 1.05
N SER A 22 4.30 -3.77 2.01
CA SER A 22 3.72 -3.58 3.35
C SER A 22 4.27 -2.36 4.07
N THR A 23 5.58 -2.12 3.92
CA THR A 23 6.27 -0.95 4.48
C THR A 23 5.78 0.34 3.81
N LEU A 24 5.64 0.33 2.49
CA LEU A 24 5.16 1.46 1.70
C LEU A 24 3.71 1.82 2.04
N PHE A 25 2.82 0.82 2.14
CA PHE A 25 1.43 1.08 2.53
C PHE A 25 1.34 1.69 3.94
N ASN A 26 2.11 1.17 4.90
CA ASN A 26 2.16 1.76 6.24
C ASN A 26 2.74 3.18 6.24
N ALA A 27 3.78 3.44 5.45
CA ALA A 27 4.32 4.80 5.30
C ALA A 27 3.26 5.74 4.72
N CYS A 28 2.55 5.31 3.67
CA CYS A 28 1.46 6.09 3.08
C CYS A 28 0.34 6.39 4.08
N ALA A 29 -0.03 5.40 4.91
CA ALA A 29 -1.02 5.54 5.96
C ALA A 29 -0.60 6.58 7.04
N VAL A 30 0.69 6.61 7.39
CA VAL A 30 1.24 7.56 8.37
C VAL A 30 1.32 8.97 7.79
N LEU A 31 1.73 9.11 6.53
CA LEU A 31 1.88 10.41 5.87
C LEU A 31 0.54 11.09 5.60
N ASN A 32 -0.47 10.29 5.23
CA ASN A 32 -1.86 10.73 5.02
C ASN A 32 -2.00 12.04 4.22
N ASN A 33 -1.19 12.18 3.17
CA ASN A 33 -1.16 13.35 2.30
C ASN A 33 -1.41 12.94 0.83
N ASN A 34 -1.57 13.93 -0.05
CA ASN A 34 -1.90 13.67 -1.45
C ASN A 34 -0.85 12.85 -2.21
N ARG A 35 0.45 12.99 -1.87
CA ARG A 35 1.53 12.19 -2.47
C ARG A 35 1.36 10.74 -2.08
N ALA A 36 1.23 10.47 -0.79
CA ALA A 36 1.01 9.15 -0.24
C ALA A 36 -0.26 8.46 -0.78
N MET A 37 -1.36 9.20 -0.97
CA MET A 37 -2.57 8.66 -1.57
C MET A 37 -2.32 8.18 -3.00
N LYS A 38 -1.68 9.01 -3.83
CA LYS A 38 -1.37 8.67 -5.24
C LYS A 38 -0.41 7.49 -5.32
N THR A 39 0.64 7.49 -4.51
CA THR A 39 1.60 6.38 -4.45
C THR A 39 0.93 5.09 -3.98
N GLY A 40 0.13 5.14 -2.90
CA GLY A 40 -0.60 3.98 -2.39
C GLY A 40 -1.57 3.37 -3.40
N LYS A 41 -2.29 4.19 -4.17
CA LYS A 41 -3.18 3.70 -5.25
C LYS A 41 -2.39 3.06 -6.39
N LYS A 42 -1.31 3.71 -6.85
CA LYS A 42 -0.42 3.14 -7.87
C LYS A 42 0.12 1.77 -7.44
N LEU A 43 0.60 1.66 -6.19
CA LEU A 43 1.10 0.40 -5.64
C LEU A 43 0.03 -0.70 -5.59
N LEU A 44 -1.23 -0.36 -5.29
CA LEU A 44 -2.35 -1.31 -5.30
C LEU A 44 -2.67 -1.82 -6.71
N ASP A 45 -2.67 -0.92 -7.69
CA ASP A 45 -2.97 -1.23 -9.09
C ASP A 45 -1.88 -2.11 -9.71
N GLU A 46 -0.61 -1.83 -9.40
CA GLU A 46 0.56 -2.57 -9.87
C GLU A 46 0.86 -3.83 -9.03
N MET A 47 0.18 -4.02 -7.89
CA MET A 47 0.45 -5.14 -6.99
C MET A 47 0.17 -6.51 -7.65
N PRO A 48 1.17 -7.40 -7.71
CA PRO A 48 0.99 -8.77 -8.19
C PRO A 48 -0.10 -9.55 -7.43
N GLU A 49 -0.85 -10.40 -8.13
CA GLU A 49 -1.95 -11.21 -7.56
C GLU A 49 -1.50 -12.12 -6.41
N ASN A 50 -0.28 -12.66 -6.46
CA ASN A 50 0.28 -13.46 -5.38
C ASN A 50 0.51 -12.65 -4.09
N TYR A 51 0.68 -11.33 -4.18
CA TYR A 51 0.79 -10.44 -3.02
C TYR A 51 -0.58 -9.96 -2.54
N ARG A 52 -1.59 -9.88 -3.41
CA ARG A 52 -3.00 -9.66 -3.03
C ARG A 52 -3.55 -10.78 -2.16
N ASN A 53 -3.08 -12.00 -2.37
CA ASN A 53 -3.42 -13.15 -1.51
C ASN A 53 -2.57 -13.23 -0.22
N ASN A 54 -1.63 -12.30 0.01
CA ASN A 54 -0.83 -12.28 1.22
C ASN A 54 -1.51 -11.42 2.30
N ASN A 55 -1.85 -12.04 3.42
CA ASN A 55 -2.56 -11.37 4.53
C ASN A 55 -1.82 -10.14 5.05
N ILE A 56 -0.49 -10.14 5.08
CA ILE A 56 0.29 -9.00 5.59
C ILE A 56 0.16 -7.81 4.63
N THR A 57 0.42 -8.04 3.34
CA THR A 57 0.34 -6.98 2.33
C THR A 57 -1.08 -6.43 2.23
N SER A 58 -2.09 -7.30 2.14
CA SER A 58 -3.50 -6.88 2.03
C SER A 58 -3.99 -6.14 3.28
N THR A 59 -3.59 -6.57 4.48
CA THR A 59 -3.92 -5.84 5.72
C THR A 59 -3.28 -4.45 5.74
N SER A 60 -2.02 -4.31 5.33
CA SER A 60 -1.36 -3.01 5.28
C SER A 60 -1.99 -2.07 4.24
N ALA A 61 -2.42 -2.61 3.10
CA ALA A 61 -3.15 -1.86 2.08
C ALA A 61 -4.53 -1.40 2.56
N ILE A 62 -5.27 -2.28 3.26
CA ILE A 62 -6.54 -1.92 3.92
C ILE A 62 -6.31 -0.80 4.94
N HIS A 63 -5.30 -0.92 5.80
CA HIS A 63 -4.98 0.12 6.78
C HIS A 63 -4.71 1.47 6.11
N MET A 64 -3.95 1.48 5.01
CA MET A 64 -3.70 2.67 4.19
C MET A 64 -4.99 3.26 3.64
N LEU A 65 -5.84 2.46 2.99
CA LEU A 65 -7.11 2.91 2.43
C LEU A 65 -8.05 3.50 3.50
N MET A 66 -8.10 2.89 4.68
CA MET A 66 -8.90 3.39 5.80
C MET A 66 -8.42 4.77 6.30
N LYS A 67 -7.11 5.06 6.25
CA LYS A 67 -6.59 6.40 6.61
C LYS A 67 -7.00 7.48 5.60
N PHE A 68 -7.12 7.11 4.32
CA PHE A 68 -7.60 8.00 3.27
C PHE A 68 -9.13 8.03 3.12
N GLY A 69 -9.87 7.25 3.92
CA GLY A 69 -11.33 7.19 3.87
C GLY A 69 -11.90 6.38 2.70
N ASP A 70 -11.08 5.60 1.98
CA ASP A 70 -11.50 4.75 0.86
C ASP A 70 -12.03 3.40 1.38
N VAL A 71 -13.12 3.47 2.15
CA VAL A 71 -13.71 2.35 2.88
C VAL A 71 -14.24 1.28 1.93
N GLU A 72 -14.81 1.67 0.78
CA GLU A 72 -15.36 0.76 -0.21
C GLU A 72 -14.27 -0.16 -0.79
N THR A 73 -13.15 0.43 -1.22
CA THR A 73 -12.01 -0.35 -1.74
C THR A 73 -11.41 -1.23 -0.66
N ALA A 74 -11.29 -0.72 0.57
CA ALA A 74 -10.79 -1.49 1.72
C ALA A 74 -11.67 -2.72 1.99
N GLN A 75 -12.99 -2.56 1.96
CA GLN A 75 -13.94 -3.65 2.18
C GLN A 75 -13.88 -4.69 1.04
N ARG A 76 -13.72 -4.25 -0.21
CA ARG A 76 -13.55 -5.16 -1.35
C ARG A 76 -12.30 -6.03 -1.21
N ILE A 77 -11.18 -5.44 -0.83
CA ILE A 77 -9.93 -6.18 -0.58
C ILE A 77 -10.12 -7.15 0.58
N PHE A 78 -10.71 -6.70 1.70
CA PHE A 78 -10.96 -7.56 2.86
C PHE A 78 -11.79 -8.81 2.50
N ARG A 79 -12.82 -8.67 1.66
CA ARG A 79 -13.66 -9.81 1.20
C ARG A 79 -12.93 -10.75 0.24
N SER A 80 -11.85 -10.30 -0.40
CA SER A 80 -11.02 -11.12 -1.28
C SER A 80 -9.94 -11.92 -0.53
N ILE A 81 -9.66 -11.57 0.73
CA ILE A 81 -8.75 -12.34 1.59
C ILE A 81 -9.44 -13.67 1.94
N LYS A 82 -8.75 -14.79 1.67
CA LYS A 82 -9.20 -16.14 2.03
C LYS A 82 -8.71 -16.56 3.40
#